data_AF-A0A8B7ZU89-F1
#
_entry.id   AF-A0A8B7ZU89-F1
#
_cell.length_a   1.000
_cell.length_b   1.000
_cell.length_c   1.000
_cell.angle_alpha   90.00
_cell.angle_beta   90.00
_cell.angle_gamma   90.00
#
_symmetry.space_group_name_H-M   'P 1'
#
loop_
_entity.id
_entity.type
_entity.pdbx_description
1 polymer ?
#
loop_
_entity_poly.entity_id
_entity_poly.type
_entity_poly.pdbx_seq_one_letter_code
_entity_poly.pdbx_strand_id
1 'polypeptide(L)'
;MSLLPDHKELLQNEEYLHSLHNKVLEENRDFLCRNGTIEPKHHFTYLRSKGILNREICEEINHVVGPMARASRFIDELQRNGGPKAFTCFLESLRRDGTQIFVLRRLNKALEDLIRSPPPMAPADNGFRYHPHQSREFEESSIASEGDVSNSPLDEEPHADSSTHPLRPGDPGAPPLPSFESLAKCTHSQGPPSGDFKPASPILTEH
;
A
#
# COMPACT_ATOMS: atom_id res chain seq x y z
N MET A 1 -25.35 -37.88 3.19
CA MET A 1 -23.92 -37.61 3.42
C MET A 1 -23.57 -36.35 2.67
N SER A 2 -23.05 -35.33 3.34
CA SER A 2 -22.62 -34.10 2.66
C SER A 2 -21.30 -34.37 1.96
N LEU A 3 -21.30 -34.36 0.62
CA LEU A 3 -20.06 -34.34 -0.15
C LEU A 3 -19.37 -33.00 0.13
N LEU A 4 -18.19 -33.05 0.74
CA LEU A 4 -17.30 -31.90 0.77
C LEU A 4 -16.86 -31.67 -0.69
N PRO A 5 -17.08 -30.47 -1.28
CA PRO A 5 -16.63 -30.21 -2.65
C PRO A 5 -15.10 -30.35 -2.72
N ASP A 6 -14.61 -30.91 -3.82
CA ASP A 6 -13.17 -31.15 -3.99
C ASP A 6 -12.43 -29.80 -3.92
N HIS A 7 -11.28 -29.75 -3.25
CA HIS A 7 -10.53 -28.51 -3.05
C HIS A 7 -10.15 -27.83 -4.39
N LYS A 8 -10.09 -28.58 -5.49
CA LYS A 8 -9.93 -28.03 -6.85
C LYS A 8 -11.16 -27.27 -7.36
N GLU A 9 -12.37 -27.70 -6.99
CA GLU A 9 -13.64 -27.09 -7.36
C GLU A 9 -13.87 -25.82 -6.54
N LEU A 10 -13.51 -25.82 -5.26
CA LEU A 10 -13.47 -24.60 -4.44
C LEU A 10 -12.52 -23.53 -5.01
N LEU A 11 -11.38 -23.92 -5.59
CA LEU A 11 -10.46 -23.00 -6.26
C LEU A 11 -10.97 -22.48 -7.62
N GLN A 12 -12.05 -23.05 -8.17
CA GLN A 12 -12.75 -22.49 -9.34
C GLN A 12 -13.79 -21.43 -8.94
N ASN A 13 -14.22 -21.39 -7.67
CA ASN A 13 -15.08 -20.32 -7.17
C ASN A 13 -14.23 -19.05 -6.92
N GLU A 14 -14.40 -18.04 -7.80
CA GLU A 14 -13.68 -16.76 -7.70
C GLU A 14 -13.94 -16.04 -6.36
N GLU A 15 -15.10 -16.20 -5.73
CA GLU A 15 -15.44 -15.59 -4.43
C GLU A 15 -14.67 -16.24 -3.28
N TYR A 16 -14.62 -17.58 -3.24
CA TYR A 16 -13.81 -18.31 -2.26
C TYR A 16 -12.33 -17.97 -2.42
N LEU A 17 -11.82 -17.98 -3.66
CA LEU A 17 -10.46 -17.60 -3.98
C LEU A 17 -10.14 -16.14 -3.57
N HIS A 18 -11.06 -15.20 -3.78
CA HIS A 18 -10.93 -13.82 -3.31
C HIS A 18 -10.86 -13.73 -1.77
N SER A 19 -11.68 -14.51 -1.05
CA SER A 19 -11.63 -14.56 0.42
C SER A 19 -10.26 -15.06 0.94
N LEU A 20 -9.68 -16.08 0.30
CA LEU A 20 -8.33 -16.58 0.61
C LEU A 20 -7.28 -15.52 0.30
N HIS A 21 -7.36 -14.86 -0.86
CA HIS A 21 -6.45 -13.77 -1.25
C HIS A 21 -6.47 -12.61 -0.24
N ASN A 22 -7.65 -12.14 0.16
CA ASN A 22 -7.80 -11.07 1.14
C ASN A 22 -7.25 -11.48 2.52
N LYS A 23 -7.48 -12.75 2.92
CA LYS A 23 -6.96 -13.32 4.17
C LYS A 23 -5.42 -13.40 4.19
N VAL A 24 -4.80 -13.82 3.08
CA VAL A 24 -3.32 -13.88 2.94
C VAL A 24 -2.68 -12.49 2.98
N LEU A 25 -3.31 -11.48 2.38
CA LEU A 25 -2.86 -10.09 2.49
C LEU A 25 -2.93 -9.59 3.93
N GLU A 26 -4.01 -9.89 4.66
CA GLU A 26 -4.20 -9.43 6.03
C GLU A 26 -3.25 -10.12 7.02
N GLU A 27 -3.05 -11.44 6.92
CA GLU A 27 -2.10 -12.19 7.78
C GLU A 27 -0.63 -11.81 7.57
N ASN A 28 -0.30 -11.19 6.43
CA ASN A 28 1.05 -10.70 6.16
C ASN A 28 1.16 -9.17 6.24
N ARG A 29 0.08 -8.46 6.64
CA ARG A 29 -0.01 -7.00 6.57
C ARG A 29 1.15 -6.27 7.26
N ASP A 30 1.52 -6.66 8.48
CA ASP A 30 2.65 -6.07 9.21
C ASP A 30 4.03 -6.28 8.54
N PHE A 31 4.16 -7.33 7.72
CA PHE A 31 5.35 -7.59 6.92
C PHE A 31 5.33 -6.76 5.63
N LEU A 32 4.19 -6.72 4.92
CA LEU A 32 3.99 -5.96 3.68
C LEU A 32 4.10 -4.44 3.90
N CYS A 33 3.57 -3.94 5.02
CA CYS A 33 3.59 -2.53 5.40
C CYS A 33 4.91 -2.09 6.06
N ARG A 34 5.80 -3.03 6.41
CA ARG A 34 7.10 -2.69 7.00
C ARG A 34 7.88 -1.79 6.06
N ASN A 35 8.56 -0.79 6.64
CA ASN A 35 9.21 0.29 5.89
C ASN A 35 10.08 -0.23 4.73
N GLY A 36 9.65 0.03 3.49
CA GLY A 36 10.36 -0.36 2.28
C GLY A 36 10.14 -1.79 1.77
N THR A 37 9.29 -2.62 2.39
CA THR A 37 9.00 -3.99 1.87
C THR A 37 8.31 -3.95 0.49
N ILE A 38 7.45 -2.96 0.26
CA ILE A 38 6.74 -2.73 -1.00
C ILE A 38 6.90 -1.27 -1.41
N GLU A 39 7.22 -1.03 -2.69
CA GLU A 39 7.10 0.27 -3.35
C GLU A 39 5.92 0.21 -4.35
N PRO A 40 4.72 0.70 -3.98
CA PRO A 40 3.52 0.64 -4.84
C PRO A 40 3.72 1.27 -6.23
N LYS A 41 4.60 2.26 -6.33
CA LYS A 41 4.92 3.00 -7.56
C LYS A 41 5.45 2.11 -8.69
N HIS A 42 6.17 1.03 -8.39
CA HIS A 42 6.62 0.07 -9.39
C HIS A 42 5.46 -0.77 -9.97
N HIS A 43 4.43 -1.03 -9.17
CA HIS A 43 3.31 -1.92 -9.52
C HIS A 43 2.18 -1.20 -10.28
N PHE A 44 2.03 0.12 -10.11
CA PHE A 44 0.94 0.92 -10.69
C PHE A 44 0.77 0.72 -12.21
N THR A 45 1.84 0.77 -13.00
CA THR A 45 1.75 0.63 -14.47
C THR A 45 1.15 -0.71 -14.87
N TYR A 46 1.51 -1.80 -14.18
CA TYR A 46 0.97 -3.13 -14.47
C TYR A 46 -0.48 -3.26 -13.99
N LEU A 47 -0.76 -2.88 -12.74
CA LEU A 47 -2.08 -3.04 -12.14
C LEU A 47 -3.15 -2.17 -12.82
N ARG A 48 -2.78 -0.97 -13.29
CA ARG A 48 -3.63 -0.15 -14.17
C ARG A 48 -3.88 -0.82 -15.53
N SER A 49 -2.86 -1.41 -16.16
CA SER A 49 -3.04 -2.16 -17.42
C SER A 49 -3.93 -3.41 -17.29
N LYS A 50 -4.17 -3.88 -16.07
CA LYS A 50 -5.05 -5.00 -15.72
C LYS A 50 -6.44 -4.57 -15.22
N GLY A 51 -6.71 -3.26 -15.10
CA GLY A 51 -7.96 -2.74 -14.53
C GLY A 51 -8.13 -2.98 -13.02
N ILE A 52 -7.05 -3.29 -12.30
CA ILE A 52 -7.05 -3.58 -10.86
C ILE A 52 -6.98 -2.29 -10.02
N LEU A 53 -6.32 -1.26 -10.55
CA LEU A 53 -6.24 0.08 -9.96
C LEU A 53 -6.58 1.12 -11.03
N ASN A 54 -7.31 2.16 -10.64
CA ASN A 54 -7.58 3.33 -11.47
C ASN A 54 -6.48 4.40 -11.31
N ARG A 55 -6.51 5.45 -12.14
CA ARG A 55 -5.49 6.51 -12.10
C ARG A 55 -5.54 7.25 -10.77
N GLU A 56 -6.74 7.57 -10.33
CA GLU A 56 -7.11 8.36 -9.17
C GLU A 56 -6.58 7.66 -7.90
N ILE A 57 -6.84 6.36 -7.79
CA ILE A 57 -6.34 5.50 -6.70
C ILE A 57 -4.80 5.47 -6.66
N CYS A 58 -4.13 5.37 -7.80
CA CYS A 58 -2.66 5.44 -7.85
C CYS A 58 -2.11 6.82 -7.44
N GLU A 59 -2.81 7.90 -7.79
CA GLU A 59 -2.45 9.26 -7.35
C GLU A 59 -2.70 9.45 -5.85
N GLU A 60 -3.83 9.01 -5.30
CA GLU A 60 -4.11 9.00 -3.86
C GLU A 60 -3.02 8.28 -3.07
N ILE A 61 -2.70 7.03 -3.43
CA ILE A 61 -1.65 6.23 -2.78
C ILE A 61 -0.29 6.95 -2.87
N ASN A 62 0.05 7.54 -4.02
CA ASN A 62 1.31 8.25 -4.19
C ASN A 62 1.42 9.49 -3.28
N HIS A 63 0.32 10.20 -3.02
CA HIS A 63 0.27 11.34 -2.09
C HIS A 63 0.35 10.96 -0.60
N VAL A 64 0.16 9.68 -0.25
CA VAL A 64 0.31 9.23 1.15
C VAL A 64 1.73 9.48 1.64
N VAL A 65 1.84 10.28 2.70
CA VAL A 65 3.10 10.57 3.40
C VAL A 65 3.48 9.37 4.28
N GLY A 66 4.74 8.96 4.21
CA GLY A 66 5.26 7.81 4.94
C GLY A 66 5.14 6.49 4.15
N PRO A 67 6.25 5.76 3.92
CA PRO A 67 6.24 4.53 3.11
C PRO A 67 5.39 3.41 3.71
N MET A 68 5.34 3.28 5.04
CA MET A 68 4.47 2.30 5.73
C MET A 68 2.98 2.59 5.50
N ALA A 69 2.56 3.85 5.62
CA ALA A 69 1.18 4.25 5.37
C ALA A 69 0.81 4.06 3.89
N ARG A 70 1.73 4.39 2.97
CA ARG A 70 1.59 4.17 1.52
C ARG A 70 1.43 2.69 1.17
N ALA A 71 2.26 1.82 1.75
CA ALA A 71 2.16 0.37 1.56
C ALA A 71 0.83 -0.17 2.14
N SER A 72 0.45 0.22 3.36
CA SER A 72 -0.84 -0.14 3.96
C SER A 72 -2.02 0.26 3.08
N ARG A 73 -2.00 1.50 2.55
CA ARG A 73 -3.09 1.99 1.69
C ARG A 73 -3.13 1.30 0.33
N PHE A 74 -1.99 0.92 -0.22
CA PHE A 74 -1.93 0.07 -1.42
C PHE A 74 -2.54 -1.33 -1.18
N ILE A 75 -2.35 -1.93 -0.01
CA ILE A 75 -2.99 -3.21 0.33
C ILE A 75 -4.51 -3.05 0.49
N ASP A 76 -5.00 -1.99 1.14
CA ASP A 76 -6.44 -1.70 1.23
C ASP A 76 -7.12 -1.67 -0.15
N GLU A 77 -6.52 -0.94 -1.10
CA GLU A 77 -7.16 -0.74 -2.40
C GLU A 77 -7.05 -1.96 -3.32
N LEU A 78 -6.08 -2.86 -3.09
CA LEU A 78 -6.06 -4.20 -3.67
C LEU A 78 -7.19 -5.08 -3.11
N GLN A 79 -7.40 -5.08 -1.78
CA GLN A 79 -8.48 -5.82 -1.12
C GLN A 79 -9.87 -5.29 -1.53
N ARG A 80 -10.05 -3.97 -1.64
CA ARG A 80 -11.35 -3.32 -1.90
C ARG A 80 -11.75 -3.31 -3.37
N ASN A 81 -10.84 -2.97 -4.29
CA ASN A 81 -11.22 -2.63 -5.68
C ASN A 81 -10.80 -3.70 -6.70
N GLY A 82 -9.77 -4.51 -6.41
CA GLY A 82 -9.17 -5.39 -7.41
C GLY A 82 -9.87 -6.73 -7.63
N GLY A 83 -10.83 -7.11 -6.77
CA GLY A 83 -11.58 -8.35 -6.88
C GLY A 83 -10.72 -9.64 -6.84
N PRO A 84 -11.22 -10.78 -7.39
CA PRO A 84 -10.55 -12.08 -7.28
C PRO A 84 -9.16 -12.11 -7.93
N LYS A 85 -8.94 -11.27 -8.94
CA LYS A 85 -7.72 -11.21 -9.76
C LYS A 85 -6.70 -10.16 -9.28
N ALA A 86 -7.01 -9.40 -8.22
CA ALA A 86 -6.10 -8.41 -7.61
C ALA A 86 -4.76 -9.05 -7.22
N PHE A 87 -4.85 -10.10 -6.42
CA PHE A 87 -3.71 -10.75 -5.79
C PHE A 87 -2.83 -11.45 -6.82
N THR A 88 -3.42 -12.18 -7.78
CA THR A 88 -2.64 -12.83 -8.85
C THR A 88 -1.93 -11.80 -9.74
N CYS A 89 -2.59 -10.70 -10.10
CA CYS A 89 -1.94 -9.60 -10.84
C CYS A 89 -0.83 -8.90 -10.02
N PHE A 90 -0.98 -8.82 -8.69
CA PHE A 90 0.06 -8.30 -7.79
C PHE A 90 1.25 -9.27 -7.64
N LEU A 91 1.03 -10.58 -7.53
CA LEU A 91 2.10 -11.57 -7.57
C LEU A 91 2.85 -11.56 -8.91
N GLU A 92 2.13 -11.37 -10.03
CA GLU A 92 2.74 -11.13 -11.34
C GLU A 92 3.56 -9.83 -11.38
N SER A 93 3.13 -8.74 -10.74
CA SER A 93 3.90 -7.48 -10.70
C SER A 93 5.18 -7.63 -9.87
N LEU A 94 5.11 -8.28 -8.71
CA LEU A 94 6.29 -8.64 -7.90
C LEU A 94 7.28 -9.51 -8.67
N ARG A 95 6.79 -10.44 -9.50
CA ARG A 95 7.63 -11.30 -10.37
C ARG A 95 8.29 -10.51 -11.51
N ARG A 96 7.62 -9.48 -12.05
CA ARG A 96 8.14 -8.62 -13.12
C ARG A 96 9.17 -7.60 -12.61
N ASP A 97 8.92 -7.02 -11.44
CA ASP A 97 9.80 -6.01 -10.84
C ASP A 97 11.13 -6.61 -10.33
N GLY A 98 11.12 -7.88 -9.92
CA GLY A 98 12.34 -8.65 -9.63
C GLY A 98 13.10 -8.27 -8.34
N THR A 99 12.91 -7.07 -7.83
CA THR A 99 13.48 -6.60 -6.55
C THR A 99 12.78 -7.24 -5.35
N GLN A 100 11.45 -7.36 -5.40
CA GLN A 100 10.58 -7.77 -4.29
C GLN A 100 10.29 -9.29 -4.24
N ILE A 101 11.17 -10.13 -4.81
CA ILE A 101 10.96 -11.59 -4.94
C ILE A 101 10.79 -12.31 -3.59
N PHE A 102 11.34 -11.77 -2.49
CA PHE A 102 11.12 -12.30 -1.15
C PHE A 102 9.66 -12.15 -0.68
N VAL A 103 8.98 -11.06 -1.09
CA VAL A 103 7.55 -10.83 -0.84
C VAL A 103 6.71 -11.85 -1.60
N LEU A 104 7.00 -12.05 -2.90
CA LEU A 104 6.36 -13.06 -3.74
C LEU A 104 6.45 -14.47 -3.12
N ARG A 105 7.64 -14.86 -2.64
CA ARG A 105 7.84 -16.15 -1.95
C ARG A 105 7.02 -16.25 -0.66
N ARG A 106 6.99 -15.20 0.15
CA ARG A 106 6.23 -15.16 1.42
C ARG A 106 4.72 -15.28 1.18
N LEU A 107 4.19 -14.56 0.21
CA LEU A 107 2.75 -14.56 -0.13
C LEU A 107 2.30 -15.87 -0.78
N ASN A 108 3.07 -16.43 -1.71
CA ASN A 108 2.79 -17.77 -2.24
C ASN A 108 2.76 -18.81 -1.12
N LYS A 109 3.75 -18.78 -0.22
CA LYS A 109 3.83 -19.74 0.88
C LYS A 109 2.63 -19.65 1.84
N ALA A 110 2.21 -18.43 2.18
CA ALA A 110 1.02 -18.21 2.99
C ALA A 110 -0.27 -18.71 2.29
N LEU A 111 -0.41 -18.50 0.98
CA LEU A 111 -1.54 -19.04 0.22
C LEU A 111 -1.53 -20.58 0.15
N GLU A 112 -0.37 -21.21 -0.07
CA GLU A 112 -0.21 -22.67 -0.04
C GLU A 112 -0.60 -23.26 1.33
N ASP A 113 -0.14 -22.64 2.42
CA ASP A 113 -0.46 -23.10 3.77
C ASP A 113 -1.94 -22.92 4.11
N LEU A 114 -2.58 -21.83 3.65
CA LEU A 114 -4.01 -21.58 3.83
C LEU A 114 -4.89 -22.50 2.96
N ILE A 115 -4.41 -22.91 1.76
CA ILE A 115 -5.09 -23.94 0.94
C ILE A 115 -4.94 -25.34 1.56
N ARG A 116 -3.78 -25.66 2.14
CA ARG A 116 -3.50 -26.96 2.76
C ARG A 116 -4.13 -27.11 4.16
N SER A 117 -4.36 -26.00 4.84
CA SER A 117 -5.08 -25.90 6.11
C SER A 117 -6.21 -24.88 5.95
N PRO A 118 -7.28 -25.23 5.20
CA PRO A 118 -8.40 -24.31 4.98
C PRO A 118 -8.95 -23.84 6.33
N PRO A 119 -9.25 -22.54 6.49
CA PRO A 119 -9.85 -22.05 7.73
C PRO A 119 -11.13 -22.83 8.00
N PRO A 120 -11.39 -23.26 9.26
CA PRO A 120 -12.59 -24.02 9.58
C PRO A 120 -13.79 -23.21 9.13
N MET A 121 -14.56 -23.78 8.21
CA MET A 121 -15.64 -23.09 7.51
C MET A 121 -16.67 -22.62 8.55
N ALA A 122 -16.62 -21.34 8.89
CA ALA A 122 -17.52 -20.77 9.89
C ALA A 122 -18.95 -21.05 9.40
N PRO A 123 -19.83 -21.63 10.24
CA PRO A 123 -21.22 -21.82 9.84
C PRO A 123 -21.80 -20.45 9.48
N ALA A 124 -22.59 -20.41 8.41
CA ALA A 124 -23.28 -19.21 7.97
C ALA A 124 -24.44 -18.88 8.94
N ASP A 125 -24.07 -18.38 10.13
CA ASP A 125 -25.00 -17.77 11.06
C ASP A 125 -25.37 -16.37 10.56
N ASN A 126 -26.63 -15.97 10.78
CA ASN A 126 -27.26 -14.83 10.09
C ASN A 126 -26.87 -13.48 10.72
N GLY A 127 -25.59 -13.15 10.68
CA GLY A 127 -25.02 -11.90 11.15
C GLY A 127 -24.90 -10.83 10.07
N PHE A 128 -26.01 -10.17 9.70
CA PHE A 128 -25.96 -8.94 8.91
C PHE A 128 -25.24 -7.84 9.69
N ARG A 129 -23.92 -7.71 9.50
CA ARG A 129 -23.12 -6.55 9.94
C ARG A 129 -22.45 -5.83 8.78
N TYR A 130 -23.22 -5.66 7.70
CA TYR A 130 -23.19 -4.38 6.99
C TYR A 130 -23.36 -3.28 8.05
N HIS A 131 -22.34 -2.45 8.24
CA HIS A 131 -22.55 -1.14 8.84
C HIS A 131 -23.17 -0.27 7.74
N PRO A 132 -24.45 0.15 7.87
CA PRO A 132 -25.03 1.08 6.91
C PRO A 132 -24.31 2.42 7.00
N HIS A 133 -24.40 3.22 5.94
CA HIS A 133 -23.84 4.57 5.96
C HIS A 133 -24.48 5.41 7.06
N GLN A 134 -23.68 6.33 7.61
CA GLN A 134 -24.04 7.20 8.72
C GLN A 134 -25.02 8.29 8.26
N SER A 135 -26.30 7.94 8.10
CA SER A 135 -27.39 8.90 7.96
C SER A 135 -27.53 9.70 9.25
N ARG A 136 -26.91 10.89 9.27
CA ARG A 136 -26.94 11.85 10.37
C ARG A 136 -28.25 12.65 10.31
N GLU A 137 -29.35 12.03 10.69
CA GLU A 137 -30.63 12.72 10.87
C GLU A 137 -30.72 13.37 12.26
N PHE A 138 -31.48 14.46 12.36
CA PHE A 138 -31.67 15.22 13.60
C PHE A 138 -32.64 14.49 14.54
N GLU A 139 -32.31 14.46 15.83
CA GLU A 139 -33.27 14.24 16.92
C GLU A 139 -33.26 15.49 17.82
N GLU A 140 -34.38 16.20 17.88
CA GLU A 140 -34.56 17.35 18.75
C GLU A 140 -34.80 16.91 20.20
N SER A 141 -33.75 16.94 21.04
CA SER A 141 -33.91 16.80 22.49
C SER A 141 -34.37 18.11 23.11
N SER A 142 -35.69 18.36 23.09
CA SER A 142 -36.31 19.46 23.85
C SER A 142 -36.03 19.30 25.35
N ILE A 143 -35.34 20.28 25.95
CA ILE A 143 -35.23 20.43 27.41
C ILE A 143 -35.98 21.70 27.83
N ALA A 144 -36.90 21.55 28.79
CA ALA A 144 -37.75 22.65 29.24
C ALA A 144 -37.03 23.55 30.25
N SER A 145 -37.27 24.85 30.14
CA SER A 145 -36.69 25.89 30.99
C SER A 145 -37.38 26.01 32.35
N GLU A 146 -36.62 26.18 33.43
CA GLU A 146 -37.00 26.98 34.61
C GLU A 146 -35.73 27.59 35.25
N GLY A 147 -35.84 28.75 35.91
CA GLY A 147 -34.93 29.10 37.02
C GLY A 147 -33.82 30.17 36.82
N ASP A 148 -34.25 31.41 36.54
CA ASP A 148 -33.61 32.71 36.82
C ASP A 148 -32.49 32.80 37.92
N VAL A 149 -31.41 33.56 37.65
CA VAL A 149 -30.88 34.62 38.56
C VAL A 149 -29.88 35.60 37.89
N SER A 150 -30.34 36.84 37.69
CA SER A 150 -29.64 38.15 37.76
C SER A 150 -28.09 38.31 37.56
N ASN A 151 -27.75 39.04 36.50
CA ASN A 151 -26.83 40.21 36.40
C ASN A 151 -25.30 40.17 36.72
N SER A 152 -24.58 40.64 35.69
CA SER A 152 -23.29 41.36 35.50
C SER A 152 -22.86 42.39 36.58
N PRO A 153 -21.71 43.13 36.47
CA PRO A 153 -20.70 43.19 35.36
C PRO A 153 -19.20 43.27 35.82
N LEU A 154 -18.28 43.62 34.89
CA LEU A 154 -16.87 44.07 35.07
C LEU A 154 -15.88 42.97 35.53
N ASP A 155 -14.60 42.88 35.15
CA ASP A 155 -13.72 43.44 34.07
C ASP A 155 -12.56 42.40 33.87
N GLU A 156 -11.45 42.52 33.12
CA GLU A 156 -10.72 43.63 32.45
C GLU A 156 -9.92 43.07 31.23
N GLU A 157 -9.32 43.94 30.40
CA GLU A 157 -8.29 43.62 29.37
C GLU A 157 -6.90 43.38 30.04
N PRO A 158 -5.95 42.59 29.48
CA PRO A 158 -5.19 43.08 28.31
C PRO A 158 -4.64 42.05 27.29
N HIS A 159 -4.69 42.45 26.02
CA HIS A 159 -3.65 42.31 24.97
C HIS A 159 -2.63 41.14 25.05
N ALA A 160 -2.71 40.25 24.05
CA ALA A 160 -1.53 39.58 23.49
C ALA A 160 -1.70 39.34 21.98
N ASP A 161 -1.20 40.27 21.16
CA ASP A 161 -1.25 40.18 19.70
C ASP A 161 -0.19 39.19 19.18
N SER A 162 -0.57 38.28 18.26
CA SER A 162 0.34 37.35 17.57
C SER A 162 -0.29 36.73 16.31
N SER A 163 -0.62 37.56 15.33
CA SER A 163 -0.89 37.09 13.96
C SER A 163 0.38 36.54 13.29
N THR A 164 0.65 35.24 13.47
CA THR A 164 1.80 34.56 12.85
C THR A 164 1.53 34.27 11.37
N HIS A 165 1.65 35.30 10.54
CA HIS A 165 1.70 35.15 9.08
C HIS A 165 2.91 34.29 8.65
N PRO A 166 2.81 33.48 7.58
CA PRO A 166 3.95 32.78 7.02
C PRO A 166 5.06 33.74 6.57
N LEU A 167 6.29 33.49 7.03
CA LEU A 167 7.47 34.28 6.67
C LEU A 167 7.72 34.24 5.16
N ARG A 168 8.05 35.40 4.57
CA ARG A 168 8.42 35.51 3.16
C ARG A 168 9.87 35.06 2.94
N PRO A 169 10.22 34.51 1.76
CA PRO A 169 11.62 34.21 1.43
C PRO A 169 12.48 35.48 1.48
N GLY A 170 13.60 35.43 2.22
CA GLY A 170 14.54 36.56 2.36
C GLY A 170 15.06 36.84 3.77
N ASP A 171 14.66 36.06 4.79
CA ASP A 171 15.06 36.30 6.18
C ASP A 171 16.58 36.11 6.41
N PRO A 172 17.30 37.08 7.02
CA PRO A 172 18.77 37.07 7.14
C PRO A 172 19.29 36.17 8.26
N GLY A 173 18.92 34.88 8.24
CA GLY A 173 19.40 33.83 9.14
C GLY A 173 19.81 32.52 8.46
N ALA A 174 19.72 32.42 7.13
CA ALA A 174 20.06 31.21 6.39
C ALA A 174 21.58 30.98 6.31
N PRO A 175 22.08 29.75 6.55
CA PRO A 175 23.50 29.45 6.38
C PRO A 175 23.91 29.52 4.90
N PRO A 176 25.14 29.99 4.58
CA PRO A 176 25.60 30.12 3.21
C PRO A 176 25.69 28.74 2.53
N LEU A 177 25.15 28.65 1.31
CA LEU A 177 25.26 27.44 0.49
C LEU A 177 26.72 27.22 0.02
N PRO A 178 27.19 25.96 -0.09
CA PRO A 178 28.53 25.67 -0.60
C PRO A 178 28.66 26.09 -2.07
N SER A 179 29.76 26.77 -2.39
CA SER A 179 30.02 27.32 -3.73
C SER A 179 30.23 26.21 -4.77
N PHE A 180 29.53 26.29 -5.90
CA PHE A 180 29.63 25.36 -7.03
C PHE A 180 30.91 25.54 -7.89
N GLU A 181 32.03 25.90 -7.28
CA GLU A 181 33.33 26.09 -7.95
C GLU A 181 34.46 25.32 -7.26
N SER A 182 34.42 23.99 -7.35
CA SER A 182 35.65 23.20 -7.25
C SER A 182 35.60 21.88 -8.03
N LEU A 183 36.77 21.44 -8.49
CA LEU A 183 37.09 20.10 -9.00
C LEU A 183 36.49 19.60 -10.33
N ALA A 184 36.31 20.51 -11.29
CA ALA A 184 36.42 20.13 -12.70
C ALA A 184 37.88 19.79 -13.09
N LYS A 185 38.38 18.60 -12.68
CA LYS A 185 39.51 17.86 -13.32
C LYS A 185 39.88 16.58 -12.53
N CYS A 186 39.70 15.42 -13.17
CA CYS A 186 40.59 14.27 -12.99
C CYS A 186 40.51 13.35 -14.22
N THR A 187 41.13 13.76 -15.31
CA THR A 187 41.28 12.92 -16.51
C THR A 187 42.35 11.86 -16.23
N HIS A 188 41.93 10.60 -16.05
CA HIS A 188 42.83 9.46 -16.16
C HIS A 188 42.21 8.32 -16.93
N SER A 189 42.91 7.91 -17.99
CA SER A 189 42.50 6.87 -18.91
C SER A 189 42.90 5.49 -18.40
N GLN A 190 41.92 4.61 -18.18
CA GLN A 190 42.11 3.17 -18.34
C GLN A 190 40.95 2.63 -19.19
N GLY A 191 41.29 2.01 -20.32
CA GLY A 191 40.32 1.37 -21.19
C GLY A 191 39.93 -0.02 -20.66
N PRO A 192 38.85 -0.62 -21.19
CA PRO A 192 38.50 -2.00 -20.87
C PRO A 192 39.60 -2.95 -21.39
N PRO A 193 40.03 -3.95 -20.60
CA PRO A 193 40.88 -5.01 -21.13
C PRO A 193 40.09 -5.82 -22.17
N SER A 194 40.62 -5.91 -23.39
CA SER A 194 40.03 -6.75 -24.44
C SER A 194 40.20 -8.22 -24.06
N GLY A 195 39.11 -8.86 -23.63
CA GLY A 195 39.08 -10.28 -23.34
C GLY A 195 38.80 -11.10 -24.61
N ASP A 196 39.83 -11.71 -25.19
CA ASP A 196 39.73 -12.62 -26.32
C ASP A 196 38.90 -13.89 -25.99
N PHE A 197 37.58 -13.78 -26.10
CA PHE A 197 36.67 -14.93 -26.05
C PHE A 197 36.76 -15.75 -27.34
N LYS A 198 37.82 -16.57 -27.39
CA LYS A 198 38.10 -17.54 -28.44
C LYS A 198 36.92 -18.54 -28.59
N PRO A 199 36.24 -18.62 -29.74
CA PRO A 199 35.15 -19.56 -29.93
C PRO A 199 35.68 -21.00 -29.97
N ALA A 200 35.13 -21.87 -29.13
CA ALA A 200 35.39 -23.30 -29.21
C ALA A 200 34.57 -23.91 -30.36
N SER A 201 35.24 -24.51 -31.34
CA SER A 201 34.60 -25.26 -32.42
C SER A 201 33.95 -26.55 -31.93
N PRO A 202 32.89 -27.06 -32.59
CA PRO A 202 32.23 -28.30 -32.17
C PRO A 202 33.14 -29.52 -32.40
N ILE A 203 33.14 -30.44 -31.44
CA ILE A 203 33.66 -31.79 -31.65
C ILE A 203 32.52 -32.64 -32.22
N LEU A 204 32.74 -33.19 -33.42
CA LEU A 204 31.82 -34.07 -34.12
C LEU A 204 32.64 -35.28 -34.58
N THR A 205 32.51 -36.39 -33.85
CA THR A 205 33.05 -37.69 -34.22
C THR A 205 32.09 -38.79 -33.78
N GLU A 206 31.76 -39.69 -34.69
CA GLU A 206 30.94 -40.88 -34.46
C GLU A 206 31.78 -41.98 -33.79
N HIS A 207 31.17 -42.82 -32.95
CA HIS A 207 31.03 -44.26 -33.29
C HIS A 207 29.98 -45.01 -32.46
#